data_AF-A0A432T0W9-F1
#
_entry.id   AF-A0A432T0W9-F1
#
_cell.length_a   1.000
_cell.length_b   1.000
_cell.length_c   1.000
_cell.angle_alpha   90.00
_cell.angle_beta   90.00
_cell.angle_gamma   90.00
#
_symmetry.space_group_name_H-M   'P 1'
#
loop_
_entity.id
_entity.type
_entity.pdbx_description
1 polymer ?
#
loop_
_entity_poly.entity_id
_entity_poly.type
_entity_poly.pdbx_seq_one_letter_code
_entity_poly.pdbx_strand_id
1 'polypeptide(L)'
;MPKIFTFFSSKFHCLRRTEEQRVFEERLFIEGLQREELKIVEKINQTIPSEELAVKFVLQELDAIRIGDMLNQDFTKKSGFHHAQYLGALEKFGEVEEELDKIQIILFSFLNKIANEKIMFQTNREILDRVMEYWEIGKYSEEGKLFIEEEQETPLTINPKTTNFSLKPYLKKIQKDVMNKLVTVDEKIQNLLDSYALSQKRLNEEKEEKKENQVLKEEQESKNTIYTEEKINSLMEEYSHIIEDVITGKIQPEHQNEVEIFKEHISLAAVEGNNLSFVFCAFFETKSSFSNLPVPINMMDDKSKMFLIQILNTFAKKGFSENLHDYFNKNRDVVYALATKNDMFMQYLIAFWYVWESEDKAKIKEEQKFWYAQSAANGFQPAIKKMKE
;
A
#
# COMPACT_ATOMS: atom_id res chain seq x y z
N MET A 1 -31.36 -16.59 22.26
CA MET A 1 -30.35 -15.86 21.48
C MET A 1 -29.18 -15.50 22.37
N PRO A 2 -27.95 -15.98 22.11
CA PRO A 2 -26.81 -15.64 22.95
C PRO A 2 -26.29 -14.23 22.63
N LYS A 3 -25.93 -13.50 23.70
CA LYS A 3 -25.53 -12.08 23.78
C LYS A 3 -24.22 -11.70 23.04
N ILE A 4 -23.77 -12.50 22.08
CA ILE A 4 -22.47 -12.32 21.42
C ILE A 4 -22.52 -11.17 20.40
N PHE A 5 -23.63 -11.00 19.68
CA PHE A 5 -23.70 -10.05 18.55
C PHE A 5 -24.04 -8.60 18.93
N THR A 6 -24.62 -8.34 20.12
CA THR A 6 -25.07 -6.98 20.50
C THR A 6 -23.95 -6.07 21.03
N PHE A 7 -22.70 -6.54 21.10
CA PHE A 7 -21.59 -5.81 21.73
C PHE A 7 -20.65 -5.07 20.74
N PHE A 8 -20.82 -5.25 19.43
CA PHE A 8 -19.82 -4.86 18.42
C PHE A 8 -19.77 -3.37 18.03
N SER A 9 -20.67 -2.50 18.53
CA SER A 9 -20.82 -1.16 17.94
C SER A 9 -20.19 0.04 18.68
N SER A 10 -19.46 -0.11 19.80
CA SER A 10 -19.02 1.09 20.54
C SER A 10 -17.62 1.06 21.16
N LYS A 11 -16.82 2.06 20.74
CA LYS A 11 -15.59 2.64 21.33
C LYS A 11 -14.29 1.86 21.20
N PHE A 12 -13.29 2.39 20.49
CA PHE A 12 -11.87 2.41 20.91
C PHE A 12 -11.04 3.46 20.13
N HIS A 13 -10.38 4.40 20.83
CA HIS A 13 -9.37 5.34 20.33
C HIS A 13 -8.07 5.24 21.17
N CYS A 14 -6.95 4.94 20.51
CA CYS A 14 -5.57 5.19 20.94
C CYS A 14 -4.68 5.17 19.68
N LEU A 15 -4.07 6.32 19.32
CA LEU A 15 -3.12 6.58 18.21
C LEU A 15 -3.10 5.54 17.06
N ARG A 16 -4.28 5.20 16.57
CA ARG A 16 -4.49 4.36 15.38
C ARG A 16 -4.30 5.27 14.17
N ARG A 17 -3.80 4.72 13.05
CA ARG A 17 -4.21 5.22 11.73
C ARG A 17 -5.69 5.49 11.83
N THR A 18 -6.12 6.72 11.57
CA THR A 18 -7.56 6.96 11.58
C THR A 18 -8.17 6.02 10.55
N GLU A 19 -9.38 5.54 10.81
CA GLU A 19 -10.07 4.72 9.82
C GLU A 19 -10.13 5.47 8.47
N GLU A 20 -10.21 6.80 8.53
CA GLU A 20 -10.09 7.69 7.38
C GLU A 20 -8.75 7.56 6.64
N GLN A 21 -7.60 7.53 7.32
CA GLN A 21 -6.28 7.32 6.72
C GLN A 21 -6.18 5.93 6.08
N ARG A 22 -6.66 4.88 6.76
CA ARG A 22 -6.64 3.51 6.22
C ARG A 22 -7.50 3.41 4.95
N VAL A 23 -8.74 3.89 5.02
CA VAL A 23 -9.67 3.92 3.88
C VAL A 23 -9.13 4.81 2.75
N PHE A 24 -8.41 5.88 3.08
CA PHE A 24 -7.75 6.72 2.09
C PHE A 24 -6.60 5.99 1.39
N GLU A 25 -5.71 5.33 2.12
CA GLU A 25 -4.62 4.52 1.54
C GLU A 25 -5.13 3.33 0.72
N GLU A 26 -6.17 2.64 1.20
CA GLU A 26 -6.82 1.55 0.47
C GLU A 26 -7.43 2.07 -0.83
N ARG A 27 -8.09 3.24 -0.82
CA ARG A 27 -8.56 3.88 -2.05
C ARG A 27 -7.42 4.28 -2.97
N LEU A 28 -6.33 4.83 -2.44
CA LEU A 28 -5.13 5.14 -3.25
C LEU A 28 -4.55 3.89 -3.92
N PHE A 29 -4.62 2.73 -3.25
CA PHE A 29 -4.16 1.46 -3.80
C PHE A 29 -5.14 0.88 -4.84
N ILE A 30 -6.45 0.95 -4.58
CA ILE A 30 -7.50 0.38 -5.44
C ILE A 30 -7.75 1.24 -6.69
N GLU A 31 -7.96 2.55 -6.51
CA GLU A 31 -8.33 3.46 -7.61
C GLU A 31 -7.12 3.90 -8.44
N GLY A 32 -5.91 3.58 -7.95
CA GLY A 32 -4.65 4.07 -8.48
C GLY A 32 -4.35 5.48 -7.99
N LEU A 33 -3.10 5.68 -7.56
CA LEU A 33 -2.56 6.93 -7.02
C LEU A 33 -2.90 8.16 -7.87
N GLN A 34 -2.97 7.95 -9.19
CA GLN A 34 -3.07 8.97 -10.23
C GLN A 34 -4.29 9.90 -10.10
N ARG A 35 -5.47 9.43 -9.66
CA ARG A 35 -6.69 10.27 -9.72
C ARG A 35 -6.72 11.34 -8.63
N GLU A 36 -6.38 10.98 -7.40
CA GLU A 36 -6.34 11.92 -6.28
C GLU A 36 -5.14 12.86 -6.38
N GLU A 37 -4.00 12.36 -6.86
CA GLU A 37 -2.84 13.19 -7.20
C GLU A 37 -3.17 14.28 -8.22
N LEU A 38 -3.87 13.92 -9.31
CA LEU A 38 -4.25 14.90 -10.34
C LEU A 38 -5.11 16.04 -9.79
N LYS A 39 -6.04 15.75 -8.86
CA LYS A 39 -6.86 16.78 -8.21
C LYS A 39 -6.00 17.72 -7.36
N ILE A 40 -5.00 17.18 -6.68
CA ILE A 40 -4.09 17.99 -5.85
C ILE A 40 -3.14 18.81 -6.70
N VAL A 41 -2.58 18.23 -7.77
CA VAL A 41 -1.75 18.94 -8.74
C VAL A 41 -2.53 20.09 -9.37
N GLU A 42 -3.77 19.85 -9.80
CA GLU A 42 -4.64 20.90 -10.33
C GLU A 42 -4.85 22.03 -9.30
N LYS A 43 -5.14 21.68 -8.05
CA LYS A 43 -5.34 22.67 -6.98
C LYS A 43 -4.06 23.45 -6.66
N ILE A 44 -2.91 22.81 -6.65
CA ILE A 44 -1.60 23.45 -6.45
C ILE A 44 -1.34 24.43 -7.60
N ASN A 45 -1.50 23.99 -8.85
CA ASN A 45 -1.26 24.82 -10.03
C ASN A 45 -2.24 26.01 -10.14
N GLN A 46 -3.49 25.85 -9.70
CA GLN A 46 -4.45 26.98 -9.60
C GLN A 46 -4.06 28.00 -8.52
N THR A 47 -3.25 27.59 -7.53
CA THR A 47 -2.81 28.45 -6.42
C THR A 47 -1.52 29.19 -6.75
N ILE A 48 -0.65 28.59 -7.57
CA ILE A 48 0.62 29.20 -8.01
C ILE A 48 0.32 30.32 -9.03
N PRO A 49 0.64 31.60 -8.74
CA PRO A 49 0.29 32.73 -9.60
C PRO A 49 1.34 33.01 -10.69
N SER A 50 2.54 32.40 -10.60
CA SER A 50 3.65 32.64 -11.51
C SER A 50 4.64 31.48 -11.54
N GLU A 51 5.36 31.37 -12.65
CA GLU A 51 6.44 30.39 -12.83
C GLU A 51 7.56 30.55 -11.79
N GLU A 52 7.90 31.78 -11.40
CA GLU A 52 8.91 32.03 -10.35
C GLU A 52 8.51 31.37 -9.02
N LEU A 53 7.23 31.47 -8.64
CA LEU A 53 6.74 30.83 -7.42
C LEU A 53 6.70 29.29 -7.57
N ALA A 54 6.37 28.78 -8.76
CA ALA A 54 6.46 27.35 -9.07
C ALA A 54 7.87 26.82 -8.85
N VAL A 55 8.89 27.55 -9.35
CA VAL A 55 10.30 27.19 -9.16
C VAL A 55 10.67 27.20 -7.68
N LYS A 56 10.31 28.24 -6.92
CA LYS A 56 10.60 28.29 -5.47
C LYS A 56 9.99 27.11 -4.71
N PHE A 57 8.72 26.82 -4.98
CA PHE A 57 8.03 25.66 -4.42
C PHE A 57 8.76 24.35 -4.75
N VAL A 58 9.08 24.13 -6.02
CA VAL A 58 9.78 22.91 -6.44
C VAL A 58 11.15 22.78 -5.78
N LEU A 59 11.92 23.87 -5.69
CA LEU A 59 13.23 23.86 -5.05
C LEU A 59 13.15 23.53 -3.56
N GLN A 60 12.14 24.01 -2.82
CA GLN A 60 11.95 23.64 -1.41
C GLN A 60 11.65 22.15 -1.24
N GLU A 61 10.76 21.61 -2.07
CA GLU A 61 10.43 20.18 -2.01
C GLU A 61 11.62 19.30 -2.43
N LEU A 62 12.41 19.72 -3.43
CA LEU A 62 13.65 19.04 -3.79
C LEU A 62 14.68 19.05 -2.65
N ASP A 63 14.80 20.15 -1.91
CA ASP A 63 15.67 20.26 -0.72
C ASP A 63 15.22 19.32 0.40
N ALA A 64 13.91 19.18 0.62
CA ALA A 64 13.35 18.27 1.61
C ALA A 64 13.55 16.80 1.19
N ILE A 65 13.25 16.48 -0.07
CA ILE A 65 13.27 15.12 -0.59
C ILE A 65 14.70 14.57 -0.73
N ARG A 66 15.72 15.41 -0.98
CA ARG A 66 17.11 14.94 -1.17
C ARG A 66 17.68 14.16 0.02
N ILE A 67 17.13 14.34 1.22
CA ILE A 67 17.58 13.65 2.45
C ILE A 67 16.96 12.24 2.56
N GLY A 68 15.99 11.92 1.72
CA GLY A 68 15.27 10.65 1.71
C GLY A 68 16.04 9.48 1.10
N ASP A 69 15.28 8.46 0.71
CA ASP A 69 15.80 7.20 0.16
C ASP A 69 16.51 7.36 -1.20
N MET A 70 17.06 6.25 -1.72
CA MET A 70 17.79 6.25 -3.00
C MET A 70 16.92 6.73 -4.17
N LEU A 71 15.61 6.47 -4.16
CA LEU A 71 14.69 6.90 -5.21
C LEU A 71 14.45 8.40 -5.16
N ASN A 72 14.30 8.96 -3.96
CA ASN A 72 14.23 10.39 -3.72
C ASN A 72 15.50 11.11 -4.21
N GLN A 73 16.67 10.59 -3.86
CA GLN A 73 17.95 11.16 -4.30
C GLN A 73 18.14 11.08 -5.82
N ASP A 74 17.73 9.97 -6.46
CA ASP A 74 17.78 9.82 -7.91
C ASP A 74 16.83 10.79 -8.62
N PHE A 75 15.61 10.94 -8.11
CA PHE A 75 14.65 11.92 -8.62
C PHE A 75 15.20 13.35 -8.54
N THR A 76 15.77 13.73 -7.39
CA THR A 76 16.33 15.08 -7.22
C THR A 76 17.48 15.36 -8.19
N LYS A 77 18.35 14.38 -8.48
CA LYS A 77 19.44 14.52 -9.47
C LYS A 77 18.90 14.67 -10.90
N LYS A 78 17.84 13.94 -11.24
CA LYS A 78 17.21 13.98 -12.57
C LYS A 78 16.17 15.07 -12.73
N SER A 79 16.02 15.95 -11.73
CA SER A 79 15.03 17.03 -11.74
C SER A 79 15.33 18.11 -12.78
N GLY A 80 16.52 18.14 -13.38
CA GLY A 80 16.96 19.21 -14.29
C GLY A 80 17.29 20.52 -13.57
N PHE A 81 17.34 20.52 -12.24
CA PHE A 81 17.88 21.62 -11.45
C PHE A 81 19.28 21.29 -10.94
N HIS A 82 20.19 22.26 -11.01
CA HIS A 82 21.53 22.12 -10.46
C HIS A 82 21.48 22.01 -8.94
N HIS A 83 22.35 21.19 -8.35
CA HIS A 83 22.36 20.93 -6.91
C HIS A 83 22.40 22.19 -6.04
N ALA A 84 23.15 23.20 -6.48
CA ALA A 84 23.27 24.48 -5.79
C ALA A 84 21.98 25.33 -5.78
N GLN A 85 20.98 25.02 -6.62
CA GLN A 85 19.72 25.77 -6.69
C GLN A 85 18.76 25.36 -5.58
N TYR A 86 18.64 24.06 -5.29
CA TYR A 86 17.73 23.56 -4.25
C TYR A 86 18.41 23.41 -2.89
N LEU A 87 19.74 23.33 -2.79
CA LEU A 87 20.41 23.18 -1.51
C LEU A 87 20.14 24.40 -0.58
N GLY A 88 19.43 24.17 0.53
CA GLY A 88 19.05 25.22 1.48
C GLY A 88 17.85 26.07 1.03
N ALA A 89 17.13 25.66 -0.01
CA ALA A 89 15.93 26.36 -0.48
C ALA A 89 14.83 26.41 0.59
N LEU A 90 14.73 25.38 1.44
CA LEU A 90 13.73 25.34 2.51
C LEU A 90 13.90 26.54 3.48
N GLU A 91 15.14 26.79 3.91
CA GLU A 91 15.49 27.91 4.79
C GLU A 91 15.44 29.26 4.06
N LYS A 92 15.87 29.29 2.80
CA LYS A 92 15.98 30.53 2.02
C LYS A 92 14.63 31.18 1.69
N PHE A 93 13.60 30.37 1.45
CA PHE A 93 12.28 30.85 1.01
C PHE A 93 11.20 30.78 2.09
N GLY A 94 11.45 30.10 3.22
CA GLY A 94 10.43 29.73 4.21
C GLY A 94 9.83 30.84 5.09
N GLU A 95 10.33 32.09 5.04
CA GLU A 95 9.85 33.17 5.92
C GLU A 95 9.12 34.33 5.20
N VAL A 96 9.03 34.32 3.87
CA VAL A 96 8.81 35.59 3.12
C VAL A 96 7.56 35.62 2.23
N GLU A 97 6.95 34.49 1.85
CA GLU A 97 5.89 34.47 0.82
C GLU A 97 4.63 33.70 1.28
N GLU A 98 3.56 34.45 1.60
CA GLU A 98 2.26 33.90 2.07
C GLU A 98 1.63 32.92 1.06
N GLU A 99 1.85 33.15 -0.24
CA GLU A 99 1.38 32.25 -1.30
C GLU A 99 2.08 30.89 -1.25
N LEU A 100 3.37 30.85 -0.88
CA LEU A 100 4.14 29.62 -0.79
C LEU A 100 3.63 28.74 0.36
N ASP A 101 3.33 29.36 1.51
CA ASP A 101 2.71 28.69 2.66
C ASP A 101 1.37 28.05 2.29
N LYS A 102 0.53 28.74 1.49
CA LYS A 102 -0.75 28.20 1.04
C LYS A 102 -0.55 26.94 0.19
N ILE A 103 0.43 26.92 -0.69
CA ILE A 103 0.75 25.76 -1.54
C ILE A 103 1.24 24.60 -0.67
N GLN A 104 2.16 24.86 0.26
CA GLN A 104 2.67 23.86 1.19
C GLN A 104 1.56 23.27 2.07
N ILE A 105 0.64 24.09 2.59
CA ILE A 105 -0.50 23.63 3.38
C ILE A 105 -1.39 22.70 2.54
N ILE A 106 -1.63 23.00 1.27
CA ILE A 106 -2.40 22.12 0.38
C ILE A 106 -1.70 20.77 0.25
N LEU A 107 -0.41 20.76 -0.08
CA LEU A 107 0.38 19.53 -0.22
C LEU A 107 0.40 18.73 1.09
N PHE A 108 0.79 19.34 2.21
CA PHE A 108 0.87 18.66 3.50
C PHE A 108 -0.49 18.15 3.99
N SER A 109 -1.57 18.91 3.78
CA SER A 109 -2.92 18.46 4.14
C SER A 109 -3.33 17.19 3.39
N PHE A 110 -2.79 16.99 2.19
CA PHE A 110 -2.98 15.77 1.41
C PHE A 110 -2.06 14.65 1.88
N LEU A 111 -0.75 14.91 1.96
CA LEU A 111 0.25 13.92 2.36
C LEU A 111 0.00 13.37 3.76
N ASN A 112 -0.48 14.18 4.72
CA ASN A 112 -0.81 13.74 6.07
C ASN A 112 -1.98 12.73 6.14
N LYS A 113 -2.73 12.55 5.05
CA LYS A 113 -3.74 11.49 4.93
C LYS A 113 -3.11 10.11 4.65
N ILE A 114 -1.83 10.08 4.27
CA ILE A 114 -1.05 8.89 3.97
C ILE A 114 -0.21 8.59 5.20
N ALA A 115 -0.51 7.49 5.89
CA ALA A 115 0.22 7.06 7.08
C ALA A 115 1.48 6.24 6.74
N ASN A 116 1.54 5.63 5.55
CA ASN A 116 2.71 4.92 5.05
C ASN A 116 3.70 5.89 4.43
N GLU A 117 4.82 6.11 5.12
CA GLU A 117 5.89 7.03 4.73
C GLU A 117 6.44 6.76 3.31
N LYS A 118 6.57 5.50 2.90
CA LYS A 118 7.07 5.15 1.56
C LYS A 118 6.08 5.58 0.47
N ILE A 119 4.78 5.37 0.71
CA ILE A 119 3.72 5.82 -0.20
C ILE A 119 3.69 7.34 -0.23
N MET A 120 3.76 7.98 0.94
CA MET A 120 3.78 9.45 1.07
C MET A 120 4.92 10.08 0.25
N PHE A 121 6.15 9.56 0.36
CA PHE A 121 7.27 10.07 -0.42
C PHE A 121 7.12 9.82 -1.92
N GLN A 122 6.61 8.64 -2.31
CA GLN A 122 6.33 8.36 -3.71
C GLN A 122 5.31 9.34 -4.28
N THR A 123 4.20 9.54 -3.58
CA THR A 123 3.15 10.49 -3.93
C THR A 123 3.68 11.92 -4.00
N ASN A 124 4.54 12.34 -3.07
CA ASN A 124 5.13 13.67 -3.13
C ASN A 124 5.97 13.86 -4.41
N ARG A 125 6.82 12.87 -4.76
CA ARG A 125 7.59 12.92 -6.02
C ARG A 125 6.69 13.00 -7.25
N GLU A 126 5.63 12.21 -7.30
CA GLU A 126 4.71 12.19 -8.45
C GLU A 126 3.94 13.51 -8.60
N ILE A 127 3.50 14.12 -7.49
CA ILE A 127 2.90 15.46 -7.50
C ILE A 127 3.92 16.48 -8.00
N LEU A 128 5.13 16.44 -7.46
CA LEU A 128 6.19 17.39 -7.80
C LEU A 128 6.56 17.32 -9.28
N ASP A 129 6.69 16.11 -9.83
CA ASP A 129 7.00 15.89 -11.24
C ASP A 129 5.96 16.51 -12.18
N ARG A 130 4.67 16.35 -11.83
CA ARG A 130 3.56 16.91 -12.61
C ARG A 130 3.46 18.42 -12.50
N VAL A 131 3.82 19.00 -11.35
CA VAL A 131 3.93 20.46 -11.21
C VAL A 131 5.05 20.97 -12.11
N MET A 132 6.21 20.29 -12.13
CA MET A 132 7.31 20.65 -13.02
C MET A 132 6.91 20.56 -14.51
N GLU A 133 6.17 19.51 -14.88
CA GLU A 133 5.63 19.34 -16.23
C GLU A 133 4.66 20.46 -16.61
N TYR A 134 3.71 20.80 -15.73
CA TYR A 134 2.70 21.84 -16.00
C TYR A 134 3.30 23.22 -16.25
N TRP A 135 4.35 23.58 -15.50
CA TRP A 135 5.04 24.86 -15.61
C TRP A 135 6.22 24.83 -16.59
N GLU A 136 6.48 23.70 -17.25
CA GLU A 136 7.62 23.50 -18.17
C GLU A 136 8.99 23.84 -17.55
N ILE A 137 9.19 23.53 -16.26
CA ILE A 137 10.41 23.84 -15.49
C ILE A 137 11.26 22.59 -15.20
N GLY A 138 12.51 22.81 -14.76
CA GLY A 138 13.45 21.72 -14.45
C GLY A 138 13.70 20.85 -15.68
N LYS A 139 13.60 19.53 -15.56
CA LYS A 139 13.84 18.56 -16.66
C LYS A 139 12.90 18.73 -17.86
N TYR A 140 11.81 19.49 -17.71
CA TYR A 140 10.87 19.78 -18.80
C TYR A 140 11.20 21.08 -19.55
N SER A 141 12.03 21.96 -18.98
CA SER A 141 12.55 23.15 -19.66
C SER A 141 13.64 22.80 -20.69
N GLU A 142 13.88 23.68 -21.66
CA GLU A 142 14.96 23.50 -22.64
C GLU A 142 16.34 23.50 -21.96
N GLU A 143 16.55 24.40 -20.98
CA GLU A 143 17.78 24.45 -20.19
C GLU A 143 18.01 23.16 -19.39
N GLY A 144 16.97 22.60 -18.79
CA GLY A 144 17.07 21.37 -18.01
C GLY A 144 17.30 20.12 -18.86
N LYS A 145 16.77 20.07 -20.09
CA LYS A 145 17.05 18.98 -21.04
C LYS A 145 18.54 18.96 -21.41
N LEU A 146 19.10 20.13 -21.75
CA LEU A 146 20.53 20.26 -22.05
C LEU A 146 21.41 19.84 -20.87
N PHE A 147 21.02 20.21 -19.65
CA PHE A 147 21.75 19.83 -18.44
C PHE A 147 21.81 18.30 -18.23
N ILE A 148 20.70 17.59 -18.48
CA ILE A 148 20.64 16.13 -18.34
C ILE A 148 21.47 15.44 -19.43
N GLU A 149 21.52 15.99 -20.64
CA GLU A 149 22.32 15.48 -21.76
C GLU A 149 23.83 15.70 -21.53
N GLU A 150 24.23 16.87 -21.01
CA GLU A 150 25.64 17.20 -20.71
C GLU A 150 26.25 16.31 -19.62
N GLU A 151 25.47 15.83 -18.64
CA GLU A 151 25.97 14.86 -17.65
C GLU A 151 26.14 13.44 -18.22
N GLN A 152 25.60 13.13 -19.41
CA GLN A 152 25.66 11.79 -20.01
C GLN A 152 26.65 11.63 -21.17
N GLU A 153 27.23 12.70 -21.71
CA GLU A 153 28.19 12.61 -22.81
C GLU A 153 29.66 12.76 -22.38
N THR A 154 30.46 11.71 -22.58
CA THR A 154 31.94 11.81 -22.65
C THR A 154 32.40 12.61 -23.88
N PRO A 155 33.45 13.44 -23.78
CA PRO A 155 33.70 14.51 -24.76
C PRO A 155 34.34 14.00 -26.08
N LEU A 156 33.69 14.27 -27.21
CA LEU A 156 34.23 14.09 -28.56
C LEU A 156 34.77 15.42 -29.12
N THR A 157 35.95 15.34 -29.73
CA THR A 157 36.75 16.46 -30.24
C THR A 157 36.52 16.67 -31.74
N ILE A 158 36.22 17.89 -32.19
CA ILE A 158 36.01 18.25 -33.61
C ILE A 158 37.14 19.17 -34.08
N ASN A 159 37.68 18.93 -35.28
CA ASN A 159 38.65 19.81 -35.94
C ASN A 159 38.30 19.98 -37.44
N PRO A 160 38.09 21.20 -37.96
CA PRO A 160 37.79 21.43 -39.37
C PRO A 160 38.97 22.11 -40.10
N LYS A 161 39.29 21.67 -41.32
CA LYS A 161 40.07 22.48 -42.27
C LYS A 161 39.48 22.48 -43.69
N THR A 162 39.36 23.69 -44.18
CA THR A 162 38.86 24.19 -45.47
C THR A 162 39.90 24.04 -46.58
N THR A 163 39.47 24.00 -47.86
CA THR A 163 40.10 24.82 -48.93
C THR A 163 39.32 24.86 -50.26
N ASN A 164 39.34 26.09 -50.80
CA ASN A 164 39.00 26.68 -52.10
C ASN A 164 38.48 25.83 -53.27
N PHE A 165 37.41 26.33 -53.88
CA PHE A 165 36.60 25.62 -54.87
C PHE A 165 36.26 26.52 -56.08
N SER A 166 36.48 25.98 -57.28
CA SER A 166 36.30 26.64 -58.59
C SER A 166 34.84 26.65 -59.07
N LEU A 167 34.34 27.78 -59.60
CA LEU A 167 32.91 28.05 -59.86
C LEU A 167 32.30 27.43 -61.14
N LYS A 168 33.10 26.92 -62.08
CA LYS A 168 32.59 26.26 -63.30
C LYS A 168 32.09 24.82 -63.09
N PRO A 169 32.81 23.93 -62.37
CA PRO A 169 32.25 22.66 -61.94
C PRO A 169 31.10 22.85 -60.93
N TYR A 170 31.06 23.98 -60.20
CA TYR A 170 29.95 24.29 -59.30
C TYR A 170 28.60 24.46 -59.99
N LEU A 171 28.48 25.07 -61.16
CA LEU A 171 27.16 25.25 -61.78
C LEU A 171 26.55 23.92 -62.25
N LYS A 172 27.36 23.03 -62.87
CA LYS A 172 26.94 21.66 -63.21
C LYS A 172 26.69 20.82 -61.96
N LYS A 173 27.50 21.02 -60.91
CA LYS A 173 27.33 20.40 -59.60
C LYS A 173 26.09 20.90 -58.89
N ILE A 174 25.77 22.20 -58.90
CA ILE A 174 24.56 22.79 -58.33
C ILE A 174 23.33 22.25 -59.02
N GLN A 175 23.34 22.14 -60.35
CA GLN A 175 22.20 21.60 -61.09
C GLN A 175 21.97 20.11 -60.78
N LYS A 176 23.06 19.33 -60.71
CA LYS A 176 23.00 17.93 -60.26
C LYS A 176 22.62 17.79 -58.78
N ASP A 177 23.12 18.67 -57.92
CA ASP A 177 22.85 18.71 -56.49
C ASP A 177 21.41 19.15 -56.23
N VAL A 178 20.83 20.02 -57.05
CA VAL A 178 19.41 20.42 -56.98
C VAL A 178 18.51 19.26 -57.39
N MET A 179 18.83 18.55 -58.48
CA MET A 179 18.06 17.37 -58.89
C MET A 179 18.20 16.22 -57.88
N ASN A 180 19.41 15.97 -57.36
CA ASN A 180 19.61 15.02 -56.27
C ASN A 180 18.89 15.45 -54.99
N LYS A 181 18.87 16.76 -54.68
CA LYS A 181 18.12 17.30 -53.54
C LYS A 181 16.62 17.07 -53.70
N LEU A 182 16.08 17.27 -54.91
CA LEU A 182 14.66 17.00 -55.20
C LEU A 182 14.33 15.51 -55.05
N VAL A 183 15.15 14.61 -55.59
CA VAL A 183 14.98 13.16 -55.38
C VAL A 183 15.07 12.80 -53.89
N THR A 184 16.01 13.38 -53.14
CA THR A 184 16.07 13.17 -51.68
C THR A 184 14.92 13.82 -50.92
N VAL A 185 14.24 14.83 -51.48
CA VAL A 185 13.03 15.41 -50.87
C VAL A 185 11.87 14.47 -51.06
N ASP A 186 11.69 13.87 -52.24
CA ASP A 186 10.66 12.85 -52.46
C ASP A 186 10.88 11.61 -51.60
N GLU A 187 12.13 11.12 -51.48
CA GLU A 187 12.48 10.03 -50.55
C GLU A 187 12.20 10.41 -49.09
N LYS A 188 12.50 11.65 -48.68
CA LYS A 188 12.19 12.12 -47.32
C LYS A 188 10.69 12.22 -47.08
N ILE A 189 9.92 12.68 -48.05
CA ILE A 189 8.45 12.73 -47.96
C ILE A 189 7.90 11.31 -47.84
N GLN A 190 8.39 10.36 -48.64
CA GLN A 190 7.95 8.97 -48.56
C GLN A 190 8.31 8.34 -47.20
N ASN A 191 9.54 8.56 -46.70
CA ASN A 191 9.95 8.10 -45.37
C ASN A 191 9.09 8.72 -44.24
N LEU A 192 8.68 9.98 -44.37
CA LEU A 192 7.78 10.62 -43.41
C LEU A 192 6.37 10.03 -43.45
N LEU A 193 5.85 9.73 -44.65
CA LEU A 193 4.55 9.08 -44.82
C LEU A 193 4.56 7.65 -44.24
N ASP A 194 5.63 6.89 -44.48
CA ASP A 194 5.79 5.53 -43.94
C ASP A 194 5.94 5.55 -42.41
N SER A 195 6.71 6.51 -41.88
CA SER A 195 6.84 6.75 -40.43
C SER A 195 5.49 7.11 -39.79
N TYR A 196 4.72 7.98 -40.43
CA TYR A 196 3.38 8.35 -39.96
C TYR A 196 2.42 7.16 -39.98
N ALA A 197 2.42 6.36 -41.06
CA ALA A 197 1.61 5.16 -41.14
C ALA A 197 1.96 4.13 -40.05
N LEU A 198 3.26 3.95 -39.77
CA LEU A 198 3.73 3.09 -38.68
C LEU A 198 3.30 3.62 -37.31
N SER A 199 3.37 4.93 -37.09
CA SER A 199 2.90 5.58 -35.86
C SER A 199 1.40 5.40 -35.65
N GLN A 200 0.59 5.53 -36.71
CA GLN A 200 -0.86 5.30 -36.63
C GLN A 200 -1.19 3.84 -36.33
N LYS A 201 -0.42 2.90 -36.89
CA LYS A 201 -0.57 1.47 -36.60
C LYS A 201 -0.28 1.17 -35.11
N ARG A 202 0.82 1.67 -34.56
CA ARG A 202 1.16 1.51 -33.13
C ARG A 202 0.10 2.11 -32.22
N LEU A 203 -0.42 3.29 -32.55
CA LEU A 203 -1.48 3.93 -31.77
C LEU A 203 -2.77 3.09 -31.71
N ASN A 204 -3.08 2.38 -32.80
CA ASN A 204 -4.23 1.48 -32.82
C ASN A 204 -3.97 0.19 -32.02
N GLU A 205 -2.77 -0.40 -32.14
CA GLU A 205 -2.35 -1.55 -31.33
C GLU A 205 -2.40 -1.22 -29.82
N GLU A 206 -1.90 -0.06 -29.39
CA GLU A 206 -1.98 0.41 -28.00
C GLU A 206 -3.43 0.61 -27.52
N LYS A 207 -4.33 1.06 -28.42
CA LYS A 207 -5.75 1.22 -28.08
C LYS A 207 -6.45 -0.13 -27.91
N GLU A 208 -6.09 -1.14 -28.69
CA GLU A 208 -6.61 -2.49 -28.55
C GLU A 208 -6.08 -3.16 -27.27
N GLU A 209 -4.78 -3.02 -26.99
CA GLU A 209 -4.17 -3.53 -25.75
C GLU A 209 -4.79 -2.87 -24.50
N LYS A 210 -5.04 -1.55 -24.54
CA LYS A 210 -5.73 -0.85 -23.44
C LYS A 210 -7.16 -1.36 -23.23
N LYS A 211 -7.89 -1.70 -24.31
CA LYS A 211 -9.25 -2.27 -24.20
C LYS A 211 -9.22 -3.68 -23.61
N GLU A 212 -8.28 -4.52 -24.04
CA GLU A 212 -8.14 -5.88 -23.51
C GLU A 212 -7.76 -5.88 -22.03
N ASN A 213 -6.81 -5.01 -21.64
CA ASN A 213 -6.45 -4.80 -20.24
C ASN A 213 -7.60 -4.23 -19.40
N GLN A 214 -8.45 -3.38 -19.97
CA GLN A 214 -9.64 -2.87 -19.28
C GLN A 214 -10.66 -3.97 -19.00
N VAL A 215 -10.92 -4.87 -19.95
CA VAL A 215 -11.84 -6.01 -19.76
C VAL A 215 -11.30 -6.97 -18.68
N LEU A 216 -10.00 -7.29 -18.72
CA LEU A 216 -9.35 -8.11 -17.69
C LEU A 216 -9.42 -7.47 -16.30
N LYS A 217 -9.26 -6.14 -16.23
CA LYS A 217 -9.38 -5.37 -14.99
C LYS A 217 -10.81 -5.39 -14.45
N GLU A 218 -11.82 -5.19 -15.30
CA GLU A 218 -13.23 -5.27 -14.91
C GLU A 218 -13.62 -6.68 -14.45
N GLU A 219 -13.09 -7.75 -15.07
CA GLU A 219 -13.28 -9.13 -14.61
C GLU A 219 -12.58 -9.41 -13.26
N GLN A 220 -11.39 -8.84 -13.02
CA GLN A 220 -10.69 -8.96 -11.73
C GLN A 220 -11.35 -8.13 -10.62
N GLU A 221 -11.86 -6.95 -10.92
CA GLU A 221 -12.61 -6.10 -9.99
C GLU A 221 -13.95 -6.73 -9.62
N SER A 222 -14.62 -7.43 -10.54
CA SER A 222 -15.83 -8.21 -10.23
C SER A 222 -15.57 -9.41 -9.30
N LYS A 223 -14.30 -9.86 -9.22
CA LYS A 223 -13.86 -10.95 -8.34
C LYS A 223 -13.27 -10.45 -7.01
N ASN A 224 -12.94 -9.16 -6.89
CA ASN A 224 -12.30 -8.63 -5.70
C ASN A 224 -13.35 -8.16 -4.69
N THR A 225 -13.35 -8.87 -3.56
CA THR A 225 -14.15 -8.73 -2.32
C THR A 225 -15.50 -9.45 -2.30
N ILE A 226 -15.44 -10.78 -2.35
CA ILE A 226 -16.62 -11.64 -2.07
C ILE A 226 -17.00 -11.54 -0.57
N TYR A 227 -16.05 -11.25 0.32
CA TYR A 227 -16.27 -11.30 1.77
C TYR A 227 -16.06 -9.97 2.48
N THR A 228 -17.02 -9.06 2.31
CA THR A 228 -17.15 -7.87 3.18
C THR A 228 -17.45 -8.28 4.63
N GLU A 229 -17.20 -7.38 5.59
CA GLU A 229 -17.53 -7.62 7.01
C GLU A 229 -19.03 -7.90 7.20
N GLU A 230 -19.91 -7.21 6.47
CA GLU A 230 -21.36 -7.45 6.45
C GLU A 230 -21.70 -8.86 5.96
N LYS A 231 -21.03 -9.32 4.89
CA LYS A 231 -21.24 -10.66 4.35
C LYS A 231 -20.78 -11.74 5.33
N ILE A 232 -19.67 -11.53 6.02
CA ILE A 232 -19.19 -12.44 7.06
C ILE A 232 -20.14 -12.45 8.24
N ASN A 233 -20.62 -11.31 8.72
CA ASN A 233 -21.63 -11.28 9.78
C ASN A 233 -22.92 -12.02 9.37
N SER A 234 -23.38 -11.86 8.13
CA SER A 234 -24.52 -12.61 7.60
C SER A 234 -24.24 -14.13 7.56
N LEU A 235 -23.05 -14.56 7.16
CA LEU A 235 -22.65 -15.97 7.20
C LEU A 235 -22.61 -16.49 8.65
N MET A 236 -22.09 -15.72 9.59
CA MET A 236 -22.04 -16.10 11.00
C MET A 236 -23.43 -16.24 11.61
N GLU A 237 -24.39 -15.42 11.18
CA GLU A 237 -25.80 -15.55 11.57
C GLU A 237 -26.46 -16.78 10.94
N GLU A 238 -26.25 -16.99 9.64
CA GLU A 238 -26.75 -18.14 8.86
C GLU A 238 -26.29 -19.48 9.46
N TYR A 239 -25.02 -19.58 9.82
CA TYR A 239 -24.40 -20.78 10.39
C TYR A 239 -24.34 -20.78 11.94
N SER A 240 -25.13 -19.92 12.59
CA SER A 240 -25.03 -19.71 14.04
C SER A 240 -25.31 -20.98 14.88
N HIS A 241 -26.09 -21.92 14.36
CA HIS A 241 -26.41 -23.19 15.02
C HIS A 241 -25.24 -24.19 15.01
N ILE A 242 -24.29 -24.09 14.07
CA ILE A 242 -23.12 -24.99 13.99
C ILE A 242 -21.84 -24.38 14.58
N ILE A 243 -21.82 -23.09 14.94
CA ILE A 243 -20.62 -22.42 15.49
C ILE A 243 -20.09 -23.14 16.73
N GLU A 244 -20.98 -23.59 17.62
CA GLU A 244 -20.58 -24.32 18.83
C GLU A 244 -19.91 -25.66 18.49
N ASP A 245 -20.43 -26.39 17.51
CA ASP A 245 -19.88 -27.66 17.04
C ASP A 245 -18.47 -27.45 16.48
N VAL A 246 -18.27 -26.39 15.70
CA VAL A 246 -16.95 -26.01 15.16
C VAL A 246 -15.97 -25.66 16.30
N ILE A 247 -16.38 -24.82 17.24
CA ILE A 247 -15.51 -24.37 18.35
C ILE A 247 -15.13 -25.52 19.26
N THR A 248 -16.07 -26.41 19.57
CA THR A 248 -15.86 -27.53 20.50
C THR A 248 -15.29 -28.78 19.83
N GLY A 249 -15.35 -28.86 18.50
CA GLY A 249 -14.98 -30.05 17.72
C GLY A 249 -16.00 -31.19 17.81
N LYS A 250 -17.16 -30.97 18.44
CA LYS A 250 -18.20 -31.99 18.66
C LYS A 250 -19.27 -31.93 17.56
N ILE A 251 -18.84 -32.10 16.32
CA ILE A 251 -19.70 -31.97 15.13
C ILE A 251 -20.74 -33.09 15.11
N GLN A 252 -22.02 -32.72 15.10
CA GLN A 252 -23.11 -33.68 14.91
C GLN A 252 -23.12 -34.20 13.45
N PRO A 253 -23.45 -35.48 13.21
CA PRO A 253 -23.48 -36.05 11.85
C PRO A 253 -24.33 -35.25 10.86
N GLU A 254 -25.47 -34.72 11.30
CA GLU A 254 -26.38 -33.90 10.49
C GLU A 254 -25.78 -32.53 10.09
N HIS A 255 -24.81 -32.02 10.86
CA HIS A 255 -24.18 -30.72 10.61
C HIS A 255 -22.91 -30.83 9.75
N GLN A 256 -22.43 -32.05 9.45
CA GLN A 256 -21.15 -32.27 8.79
C GLN A 256 -21.00 -31.50 7.47
N ASN A 257 -22.03 -31.53 6.62
CA ASN A 257 -21.99 -30.87 5.31
C ASN A 257 -21.97 -29.34 5.44
N GLU A 258 -22.77 -28.79 6.35
CA GLU A 258 -22.84 -27.35 6.60
C GLU A 258 -21.53 -26.82 7.20
N VAL A 259 -20.92 -27.58 8.10
CA VAL A 259 -19.60 -27.27 8.64
C VAL A 259 -18.54 -27.19 7.55
N GLU A 260 -18.53 -28.11 6.58
CA GLU A 260 -17.56 -28.06 5.47
C GLU A 260 -17.77 -26.83 4.58
N ILE A 261 -19.02 -26.46 4.29
CA ILE A 261 -19.35 -25.24 3.54
C ILE A 261 -18.91 -23.98 4.31
N PHE A 262 -19.22 -23.93 5.62
CA PHE A 262 -18.82 -22.83 6.49
C PHE A 262 -17.29 -22.69 6.55
N LYS A 263 -16.55 -23.79 6.73
CA LYS A 263 -15.08 -23.78 6.71
C LYS A 263 -14.52 -23.20 5.41
N GLU A 264 -15.12 -23.53 4.27
CA GLU A 264 -14.67 -23.04 2.97
C GLU A 264 -14.88 -21.53 2.84
N HIS A 265 -16.07 -21.03 3.19
CA HIS A 265 -16.36 -19.59 3.21
C HIS A 265 -15.43 -18.82 4.16
N ILE A 266 -15.23 -19.32 5.37
CA ILE A 266 -14.35 -18.70 6.36
C ILE A 266 -12.89 -18.74 5.88
N SER A 267 -12.42 -19.84 5.28
CA SER A 267 -11.05 -19.94 4.78
C SER A 267 -10.80 -18.95 3.63
N LEU A 268 -11.75 -18.83 2.69
CA LEU A 268 -11.66 -17.84 1.61
C LEU A 268 -11.62 -16.41 2.15
N ALA A 269 -12.52 -16.09 3.09
CA ALA A 269 -12.56 -14.79 3.73
C ALA A 269 -11.30 -14.47 4.53
N ALA A 270 -10.69 -15.47 5.17
CA ALA A 270 -9.41 -15.32 5.82
C ALA A 270 -8.30 -14.98 4.80
N VAL A 271 -8.24 -15.66 3.65
CA VAL A 271 -7.28 -15.30 2.58
C VAL A 271 -7.48 -13.86 2.09
N GLU A 272 -8.71 -13.37 2.05
CA GLU A 272 -9.04 -11.97 1.72
C GLU A 272 -8.73 -10.97 2.85
N GLY A 273 -8.22 -11.42 4.00
CA GLY A 273 -7.79 -10.56 5.10
C GLY A 273 -8.85 -10.30 6.17
N ASN A 274 -9.95 -11.07 6.21
CA ASN A 274 -10.99 -10.88 7.21
C ASN A 274 -10.54 -11.35 8.62
N ASN A 275 -10.54 -10.40 9.56
CA ASN A 275 -10.09 -10.60 10.93
C ASN A 275 -10.89 -11.63 11.75
N LEU A 276 -12.21 -11.71 11.56
CA LEU A 276 -13.04 -12.71 12.25
C LEU A 276 -12.72 -14.10 11.72
N SER A 277 -12.56 -14.21 10.41
CA SER A 277 -12.25 -15.46 9.74
C SER A 277 -10.90 -16.04 10.16
N PHE A 278 -9.88 -15.20 10.37
CA PHE A 278 -8.59 -15.64 10.92
C PHE A 278 -8.72 -16.41 12.23
N VAL A 279 -9.61 -15.94 13.13
CA VAL A 279 -9.82 -16.57 14.43
C VAL A 279 -10.50 -17.93 14.27
N PHE A 280 -11.51 -18.03 13.40
CA PHE A 280 -12.22 -19.28 13.18
C PHE A 280 -11.36 -20.37 12.53
N CYS A 281 -10.41 -20.00 11.66
CA CYS A 281 -9.46 -20.96 11.10
C CYS A 281 -8.62 -21.69 12.17
N ALA A 282 -8.47 -21.15 13.38
CA ALA A 282 -7.78 -21.86 14.47
C ALA A 282 -8.56 -23.09 14.99
N PHE A 283 -9.86 -23.21 14.69
CA PHE A 283 -10.72 -24.26 15.24
C PHE A 283 -10.93 -25.46 14.30
N PHE A 284 -10.45 -25.39 13.06
CA PHE A 284 -10.58 -26.46 12.08
C PHE A 284 -9.37 -26.61 11.16
N GLU A 285 -9.18 -27.81 10.62
CA GLU A 285 -8.19 -28.03 9.55
C GLU A 285 -8.65 -27.34 8.26
N THR A 286 -7.74 -26.55 7.67
CA THR A 286 -7.95 -25.96 6.35
C THR A 286 -7.41 -26.88 5.27
N LYS A 287 -8.11 -26.96 4.14
CA LYS A 287 -7.63 -27.69 2.95
C LYS A 287 -6.25 -27.17 2.52
N SER A 288 -5.41 -28.05 1.98
CA SER A 288 -4.03 -27.74 1.57
C SER A 288 -3.89 -26.61 0.54
N SER A 289 -4.98 -26.26 -0.14
CA SER A 289 -5.07 -25.13 -1.07
C SER A 289 -4.88 -23.76 -0.40
N PHE A 290 -4.99 -23.66 0.93
CA PHE A 290 -4.79 -22.43 1.69
C PHE A 290 -3.47 -22.47 2.44
N SER A 291 -2.35 -22.25 1.73
CA SER A 291 -0.98 -22.53 2.22
C SER A 291 -0.53 -21.76 3.48
N ASN A 292 -1.33 -20.82 3.98
CA ASN A 292 -0.98 -19.95 5.13
C ASN A 292 -2.03 -19.94 6.26
N LEU A 293 -2.99 -20.87 6.25
CA LEU A 293 -3.99 -20.99 7.33
C LEU A 293 -3.70 -22.20 8.23
N PRO A 294 -4.00 -22.10 9.54
CA PRO A 294 -4.44 -20.90 10.26
C PRO A 294 -3.34 -19.84 10.40
N VAL A 295 -3.75 -18.56 10.46
CA VAL A 295 -2.81 -17.43 10.58
C VAL A 295 -2.04 -17.51 11.91
N PRO A 296 -0.70 -17.37 11.90
CA PRO A 296 0.10 -17.32 13.13
C PRO A 296 -0.40 -16.24 14.11
N ILE A 297 -0.37 -16.53 15.41
CA ILE A 297 -1.04 -15.67 16.40
C ILE A 297 -0.40 -14.28 16.54
N ASN A 298 0.90 -14.16 16.21
CA ASN A 298 1.62 -12.90 16.17
C ASN A 298 1.28 -12.04 14.94
N MET A 299 0.64 -12.60 13.93
CA MET A 299 0.15 -11.89 12.76
C MET A 299 -1.30 -11.42 12.91
N MET A 300 -2.02 -11.88 13.95
CA MET A 300 -3.36 -11.38 14.27
C MET A 300 -3.28 -9.94 14.79
N ASP A 301 -4.19 -9.09 14.36
CA ASP A 301 -4.35 -7.76 14.94
C ASP A 301 -5.04 -7.84 16.32
N ASP A 302 -5.08 -6.71 17.03
CA ASP A 302 -5.67 -6.65 18.37
C ASP A 302 -7.17 -6.98 18.38
N LYS A 303 -7.89 -6.75 17.27
CA LYS A 303 -9.32 -7.08 17.15
C LYS A 303 -9.50 -8.60 17.09
N SER A 304 -8.74 -9.28 16.25
CA SER A 304 -8.72 -10.74 16.15
C SER A 304 -8.30 -11.39 17.47
N LYS A 305 -7.24 -10.90 18.13
CA LYS A 305 -6.80 -11.39 19.45
C LYS A 305 -7.90 -11.24 20.50
N MET A 306 -8.54 -10.08 20.58
CA MET A 306 -9.65 -9.83 21.50
C MET A 306 -10.82 -10.79 21.22
N PHE A 307 -11.17 -10.99 19.95
CA PHE A 307 -12.26 -11.85 19.56
C PHE A 307 -11.98 -13.33 19.89
N LEU A 308 -10.76 -13.80 19.66
CA LEU A 308 -10.30 -15.12 20.10
C LEU A 308 -10.48 -15.29 21.61
N ILE A 309 -10.03 -14.33 22.42
CA ILE A 309 -10.19 -14.36 23.89
C ILE A 309 -11.66 -14.39 24.31
N GLN A 310 -12.55 -13.69 23.59
CA GLN A 310 -13.99 -13.72 23.87
C GLN A 310 -14.59 -15.10 23.61
N ILE A 311 -14.22 -15.75 22.51
CA ILE A 311 -14.61 -17.13 22.21
C ILE A 311 -14.12 -18.05 23.32
N LEU A 312 -12.84 -17.98 23.67
CA LEU A 312 -12.24 -18.80 24.74
C LEU A 312 -13.00 -18.63 26.06
N ASN A 313 -13.28 -17.41 26.48
CA ASN A 313 -14.02 -17.16 27.72
C ASN A 313 -15.46 -17.68 27.68
N THR A 314 -16.12 -17.57 26.52
CA THR A 314 -17.51 -17.99 26.35
C THR A 314 -17.65 -19.51 26.37
N PHE A 315 -16.72 -20.21 25.73
CA PHE A 315 -16.77 -21.66 25.54
C PHE A 315 -15.88 -22.45 26.50
N ALA A 316 -15.16 -21.80 27.43
CA ALA A 316 -14.26 -22.45 28.41
C ALA A 316 -14.90 -23.63 29.17
N LYS A 317 -16.21 -23.55 29.47
CA LYS A 317 -16.94 -24.62 30.19
C LYS A 317 -17.36 -25.79 29.29
N LYS A 318 -17.39 -25.60 27.98
CA LYS A 318 -17.87 -26.57 26.99
C LYS A 318 -16.74 -27.42 26.40
N GLY A 319 -15.51 -26.90 26.48
CA GLY A 319 -14.32 -27.48 25.86
C GLY A 319 -14.05 -26.87 24.48
N PHE A 320 -12.99 -27.33 23.84
CA PHE A 320 -12.51 -26.83 22.54
C PHE A 320 -12.11 -27.98 21.64
N SER A 321 -12.08 -27.71 20.33
CA SER A 321 -11.62 -28.66 19.32
C SER A 321 -10.12 -28.99 19.48
N GLU A 322 -9.73 -30.19 19.04
CA GLU A 322 -8.32 -30.61 19.00
C GLU A 322 -7.47 -29.68 18.13
N ASN A 323 -8.03 -29.18 17.02
CA ASN A 323 -7.39 -28.20 16.15
C ASN A 323 -6.98 -26.92 16.88
N LEU A 324 -7.81 -26.44 17.82
CA LEU A 324 -7.46 -25.26 18.61
C LEU A 324 -6.29 -25.55 19.55
N HIS A 325 -6.27 -26.73 20.18
CA HIS A 325 -5.14 -27.13 21.03
C HIS A 325 -3.85 -27.22 20.20
N ASP A 326 -3.91 -27.84 19.02
CA ASP A 326 -2.77 -27.94 18.11
C ASP A 326 -2.29 -26.56 17.62
N TYR A 327 -3.23 -25.67 17.29
CA TYR A 327 -2.95 -24.30 16.92
C TYR A 327 -2.20 -23.57 18.02
N PHE A 328 -2.70 -23.66 19.26
CA PHE A 328 -2.01 -23.07 20.40
C PHE A 328 -0.63 -23.68 20.55
N ASN A 329 -0.51 -25.01 20.64
CA ASN A 329 0.75 -25.74 20.80
C ASN A 329 1.83 -25.27 19.81
N LYS A 330 1.49 -25.13 18.52
CA LYS A 330 2.40 -24.62 17.48
C LYS A 330 2.83 -23.16 17.69
N ASN A 331 2.01 -22.35 18.35
CA ASN A 331 2.25 -20.95 18.64
C ASN A 331 2.79 -20.70 20.07
N ARG A 332 3.07 -21.75 20.87
CA ARG A 332 3.43 -21.62 22.30
C ARG A 332 4.55 -20.62 22.55
N ASP A 333 5.67 -20.83 21.88
CA ASP A 333 6.90 -20.05 22.10
C ASP A 333 6.70 -18.60 21.67
N VAL A 334 5.92 -18.39 20.62
CA VAL A 334 5.55 -17.05 20.12
C VAL A 334 4.67 -16.32 21.14
N VAL A 335 3.64 -16.98 21.68
CA VAL A 335 2.78 -16.42 22.74
C VAL A 335 3.62 -16.06 23.97
N TYR A 336 4.51 -16.95 24.40
CA TYR A 336 5.40 -16.71 25.55
C TYR A 336 6.33 -15.51 25.31
N ALA A 337 6.98 -15.46 24.15
CA ALA A 337 7.90 -14.38 23.78
C ALA A 337 7.20 -13.01 23.68
N LEU A 338 5.93 -12.97 23.26
CA LEU A 338 5.15 -11.73 23.23
C LEU A 338 4.62 -11.35 24.62
N ALA A 339 4.21 -12.33 25.44
CA ALA A 339 3.73 -12.09 26.79
C ALA A 339 4.83 -11.47 27.69
N THR A 340 6.08 -11.92 27.53
CA THR A 340 7.25 -11.34 28.22
C THR A 340 7.61 -9.94 27.74
N LYS A 341 7.17 -9.54 26.54
CA LYS A 341 7.28 -8.18 25.98
C LYS A 341 6.09 -7.27 26.34
N ASN A 342 5.33 -7.62 27.37
CA ASN A 342 4.15 -6.88 27.84
C ASN A 342 2.97 -6.82 26.85
N ASP A 343 2.84 -7.77 25.91
CA ASP A 343 1.60 -7.91 25.14
C ASP A 343 0.49 -8.46 26.07
N MET A 344 -0.46 -7.60 26.43
CA MET A 344 -1.52 -7.93 27.39
C MET A 344 -2.45 -9.06 26.92
N PHE A 345 -2.63 -9.24 25.60
CA PHE A 345 -3.46 -10.32 25.05
C PHE A 345 -2.74 -11.65 25.19
N MET A 346 -1.44 -11.67 24.89
CA MET A 346 -0.63 -12.89 25.01
C MET A 346 -0.44 -13.30 26.47
N GLN A 347 -0.31 -12.34 27.38
CA GLN A 347 -0.34 -12.59 28.83
C GLN A 347 -1.68 -13.21 29.28
N TYR A 348 -2.81 -12.80 28.70
CA TYR A 348 -4.08 -13.45 28.98
C TYR A 348 -4.16 -14.86 28.40
N LEU A 349 -3.71 -15.04 27.16
CA LEU A 349 -3.77 -16.32 26.46
C LEU A 349 -2.87 -17.37 27.11
N ILE A 350 -1.68 -17.00 27.56
CA ILE A 350 -0.82 -17.94 28.30
C ILE A 350 -1.43 -18.32 29.65
N ALA A 351 -2.05 -17.38 30.36
CA ALA A 351 -2.78 -17.68 31.60
C ALA A 351 -3.95 -18.64 31.35
N PHE A 352 -4.66 -18.46 30.22
CA PHE A 352 -5.73 -19.34 29.79
C PHE A 352 -5.21 -20.73 29.43
N TRP A 353 -4.08 -20.82 28.74
CA TRP A 353 -3.47 -22.08 28.33
C TRP A 353 -3.16 -22.98 29.51
N TYR A 354 -2.61 -22.44 30.60
CA TYR A 354 -2.27 -23.24 31.78
C TYR A 354 -3.43 -24.10 32.33
N VAL A 355 -4.70 -23.81 31.97
CA VAL A 355 -5.86 -24.68 32.23
C VAL A 355 -5.75 -26.06 31.57
N TRP A 356 -5.05 -26.17 30.43
CA TRP A 356 -4.92 -27.37 29.61
C TRP A 356 -3.73 -28.27 29.98
N GLU A 357 -2.77 -27.80 30.77
CA GLU A 357 -1.65 -28.64 31.23
C GLU A 357 -2.08 -29.51 32.43
N SER A 358 -1.61 -30.76 32.50
CA SER A 358 -2.24 -31.81 33.33
C SER A 358 -1.43 -32.36 34.51
N GLU A 359 -0.21 -31.91 34.78
CA GLU A 359 0.66 -32.65 35.73
C GLU A 359 0.78 -32.05 37.14
N ASP A 360 0.69 -30.73 37.32
CA ASP A 360 0.74 -30.09 38.66
C ASP A 360 -0.24 -28.92 38.78
N LYS A 361 -1.43 -29.22 39.31
CA LYS A 361 -2.53 -28.25 39.48
C LYS A 361 -2.18 -27.07 40.39
N ALA A 362 -1.24 -27.22 41.33
CA ALA A 362 -0.88 -26.15 42.25
C ALA A 362 0.02 -25.14 41.55
N LYS A 363 1.11 -25.60 40.92
CA LYS A 363 2.02 -24.77 40.14
C LYS A 363 1.30 -24.05 38.99
N ILE A 364 0.42 -24.77 38.29
CA ILE A 364 -0.42 -24.23 37.21
C ILE A 364 -1.28 -23.04 37.68
N LYS A 365 -1.86 -23.14 38.87
CA LYS A 365 -2.69 -22.05 39.42
C LYS A 365 -1.87 -20.81 39.78
N GLU A 366 -0.64 -20.99 40.25
CA GLU A 366 0.25 -19.86 40.55
C GLU A 366 0.69 -19.15 39.27
N GLU A 367 1.12 -19.89 38.25
CA GLU A 367 1.49 -19.35 36.94
C GLU A 367 0.30 -18.64 36.27
N GLN A 368 -0.89 -19.26 36.30
CA GLN A 368 -2.10 -18.65 35.76
C GLN A 368 -2.42 -17.32 36.46
N LYS A 369 -2.36 -17.27 37.79
CA LYS A 369 -2.59 -16.03 38.56
C LYS A 369 -1.55 -14.97 38.23
N PHE A 370 -0.28 -15.36 38.09
CA PHE A 370 0.80 -14.45 37.71
C PHE A 370 0.50 -13.79 36.37
N TRP A 371 0.19 -14.57 35.33
CA TRP A 371 -0.04 -14.03 33.99
C TRP A 371 -1.34 -13.22 33.87
N TYR A 372 -2.42 -13.62 34.55
CA TYR A 372 -3.61 -12.77 34.65
C TYR A 372 -3.32 -11.46 35.39
N ALA A 373 -2.51 -11.47 36.44
CA ALA A 373 -2.11 -10.25 37.14
C ALA A 373 -1.29 -9.32 36.23
N GLN A 374 -0.37 -9.84 35.42
CA GLN A 374 0.39 -9.05 34.44
C GLN A 374 -0.52 -8.43 33.37
N SER A 375 -1.41 -9.24 32.79
CA SER A 375 -2.38 -8.76 31.80
C SER A 375 -3.30 -7.68 32.38
N ALA A 376 -3.73 -7.85 33.64
CA ALA A 376 -4.54 -6.87 34.37
C ALA A 376 -3.77 -5.58 34.67
N ALA A 377 -2.49 -5.67 35.06
CA ALA A 377 -1.62 -4.51 35.30
C ALA A 377 -1.40 -3.69 34.01
N ASN A 378 -1.40 -4.35 32.85
CA ASN A 378 -1.36 -3.71 31.53
C ASN A 378 -2.74 -3.21 31.05
N GLY A 379 -3.76 -3.22 31.91
CA GLY A 379 -5.07 -2.61 31.65
C GLY A 379 -6.09 -3.50 30.96
N PHE A 380 -5.82 -4.80 30.79
CA PHE A 380 -6.75 -5.71 30.11
C PHE A 380 -7.95 -6.08 31.00
N GLN A 381 -9.12 -5.53 30.65
CA GLN A 381 -10.34 -5.68 31.46
C GLN A 381 -10.78 -7.14 31.71
N PRO A 382 -10.71 -8.07 30.73
CA PRO A 382 -11.02 -9.47 30.99
C PRO A 382 -10.15 -10.10 32.08
N ALA A 383 -8.85 -9.74 32.13
CA ALA A 383 -7.93 -10.21 33.18
C ALA A 383 -8.31 -9.64 34.55
N ILE A 384 -8.61 -8.33 34.62
CA ILE A 384 -9.03 -7.66 35.86
C ILE A 384 -10.29 -8.32 36.43
N LYS A 385 -11.25 -8.69 35.55
CA LYS A 385 -12.45 -9.41 35.96
C LYS A 385 -12.11 -10.81 36.47
N LYS A 386 -11.25 -11.55 35.77
CA LYS A 386 -10.83 -12.90 36.16
C LYS A 386 -10.10 -12.95 37.50
N MET A 387 -9.32 -11.93 37.83
CA MET A 387 -8.63 -11.83 39.13
C MET A 387 -9.58 -11.56 40.31
N LYS A 388 -10.82 -11.14 40.06
CA LYS A 388 -11.85 -10.92 41.10
C LYS A 388 -12.74 -12.13 41.32
N GLU A 389 -12.79 -13.06 40.36
CA GLU A 389 -13.49 -14.34 40.45
C GLU A 389 -12.62 -15.36 41.20
#